data_AF-E3UR64-F1
#
_entry.id   AF-E3UR64-F1
#
_cell.length_a   1.000
_cell.length_b   1.000
_cell.length_c   1.000
_cell.angle_alpha   90.00
_cell.angle_beta   90.00
_cell.angle_gamma   90.00
#
_symmetry.space_group_name_H-M   'P 1'
#
loop_
_entity.id
_entity.type
_entity.pdbx_description
1 polymer ?
#
loop_
_entity_poly.entity_id
_entity_poly.type
_entity_poly.pdbx_seq_one_letter_code
_entity_poly.pdbx_strand_id
1 'polypeptide(L)'
;MILKVKVRELFLRQNVMELDQEVGMMKIQKEASWHVRMLTQEIRKSLDKHTILYTTLVELSKTLDLHNCAVWMPNEKRGEMNLTHELKASSSQKYRLSIPINDPDVL
;
A
#
# COMPACT_ATOMS: atom_id res chain seq x y z
N MET A 1 -53.04 34.70 7.74
CA MET A 1 -51.70 34.52 7.12
C MET A 1 -50.60 34.08 8.09
N ILE A 2 -50.63 34.50 9.36
CA ILE A 2 -49.58 34.23 10.37
C ILE A 2 -49.29 32.73 10.59
N LEU A 3 -50.31 31.88 10.63
CA LEU A 3 -50.14 30.43 10.80
C LEU A 3 -49.23 29.78 9.76
N LYS A 4 -49.33 30.18 8.48
CA LYS A 4 -48.50 29.60 7.40
C LYS A 4 -47.01 29.90 7.59
N VAL A 5 -46.69 31.12 8.03
CA VAL A 5 -45.32 31.54 8.30
C VAL A 5 -44.74 30.75 9.49
N LYS A 6 -45.54 30.54 10.54
CA LYS A 6 -45.11 29.81 11.74
C LYS A 6 -44.85 28.32 11.49
N VAL A 7 -45.67 27.69 10.65
CA VAL A 7 -45.43 26.30 10.20
C VAL A 7 -44.13 26.20 9.40
N ARG A 8 -43.88 27.15 8.48
CA ARG A 8 -42.64 27.17 7.71
C ARG A 8 -41.41 27.41 8.59
N GLU A 9 -41.52 28.31 9.57
CA GLU A 9 -40.44 28.57 10.53
C GLU A 9 -40.07 27.29 11.31
N LEU A 10 -41.06 26.59 11.86
CA LEU A 10 -40.84 25.34 12.59
C LEU A 10 -40.17 24.28 11.71
N PHE A 11 -40.66 24.12 10.48
CA PHE A 11 -40.08 23.17 9.53
C PHE A 11 -38.61 23.52 9.19
N LEU A 12 -38.32 24.81 8.97
CA LEU A 12 -36.96 25.27 8.70
C LEU A 12 -36.02 25.03 9.89
N ARG A 13 -36.47 25.29 11.12
CA ARG A 13 -35.68 25.00 12.34
C ARG A 13 -35.39 23.51 12.48
N GLN A 14 -36.39 22.67 12.22
CA GLN A 14 -36.22 21.21 12.28
C GLN A 14 -35.16 20.73 11.28
N ASN A 15 -35.25 21.17 10.02
CA ASN A 15 -34.26 20.81 9.00
C ASN A 15 -32.84 21.22 9.37
N VAL A 16 -32.65 22.43 9.94
CA VAL A 16 -31.32 22.90 10.35
C VAL A 16 -30.73 22.03 11.46
N MET A 17 -31.55 21.60 12.43
CA MET A 17 -31.09 20.71 13.50
C MET A 17 -30.70 19.32 12.97
N GLU A 18 -31.51 18.76 12.06
CA GLU A 18 -31.21 17.47 11.42
C GLU A 18 -29.91 17.55 10.61
N LEU A 19 -29.72 18.63 9.85
CA LEU A 19 -28.50 18.85 9.09
C LEU A 19 -27.27 19.00 10.00
N ASP A 20 -27.39 19.70 11.12
CA ASP A 20 -26.27 19.87 12.07
C ASP A 20 -25.87 18.53 12.71
N GLN A 21 -26.86 17.70 13.05
CA GLN A 21 -26.62 16.34 13.54
C GLN A 21 -25.91 15.48 12.47
N GLU A 22 -26.39 15.51 11.22
CA GLU A 22 -25.78 14.76 10.13
C GLU A 22 -24.33 15.20 9.89
N VAL A 23 -24.07 16.51 9.86
CA VAL A 23 -22.72 17.07 9.73
C VAL A 23 -21.83 16.65 10.91
N GLY A 24 -22.38 16.62 12.14
CA GLY A 24 -21.68 16.11 13.32
C GLY A 24 -21.23 14.66 13.15
N MET A 25 -22.13 13.80 12.68
CA MET A 25 -21.83 12.39 12.42
C MET A 25 -20.79 12.23 11.29
N MET A 26 -20.89 13.02 10.22
CA MET A 26 -19.91 13.02 9.13
C MET A 26 -18.50 13.40 9.61
N LYS A 27 -18.38 14.36 10.53
CA LYS A 27 -17.07 14.74 11.11
C LYS A 27 -16.44 13.58 11.87
N ILE A 28 -17.21 12.90 12.73
CA ILE A 28 -16.74 11.74 13.49
C ILE A 28 -16.29 10.61 12.55
N GLN A 29 -17.10 10.30 11.54
CA GLN A 29 -16.77 9.25 10.57
C GLN A 29 -15.50 9.59 9.78
N LYS A 30 -15.34 10.86 9.37
CA LYS A 30 -14.16 11.33 8.64
C LYS A 30 -12.89 11.21 9.48
N GLU A 31 -12.96 11.57 10.76
CA GLU A 31 -11.83 11.45 11.68
C GLU A 31 -11.44 9.99 11.91
N ALA A 32 -12.41 9.10 12.15
CA ALA A 32 -12.15 7.66 12.26
C ALA A 32 -11.52 7.09 10.99
N SER A 33 -12.06 7.45 9.82
CA SER A 33 -11.52 7.03 8.51
C SER A 33 -10.10 7.54 8.28
N TRP A 34 -9.80 8.77 8.72
CA TRP A 34 -8.47 9.35 8.65
C TRP A 34 -7.47 8.57 9.52
N HIS A 35 -7.84 8.26 10.77
CA HIS A 35 -6.99 7.45 11.66
C HIS A 35 -6.70 6.05 11.10
N VAL A 36 -7.71 5.35 10.61
CA VAL A 36 -7.53 4.01 10.00
C VAL A 36 -6.62 4.07 8.78
N ARG A 37 -6.80 5.07 7.92
CA ARG A 37 -5.97 5.26 6.72
C ARG A 37 -4.51 5.55 7.08
N MET A 38 -4.27 6.42 8.07
CA MET A 38 -2.93 6.72 8.57
C MET A 38 -2.26 5.46 9.10
N LEU A 39 -2.92 4.73 10.01
CA LEU A 39 -2.36 3.51 10.59
C LEU A 39 -2.08 2.44 9.52
N THR A 40 -2.99 2.25 8.57
CA THR A 40 -2.79 1.30 7.46
C THR A 40 -1.57 1.67 6.61
N GLN A 41 -1.30 2.96 6.40
CA GLN A 41 -0.12 3.41 5.68
C GLN A 41 1.16 3.13 6.47
N GLU A 42 1.17 3.39 7.79
CA GLU A 42 2.33 3.11 8.64
C GLU A 42 2.62 1.60 8.75
N ILE A 43 1.59 0.75 8.82
CA ILE A 43 1.75 -0.72 8.78
C ILE A 43 2.33 -1.17 7.43
N ARG A 44 1.87 -0.59 6.30
CA ARG A 44 2.45 -0.92 4.99
C ARG A 44 3.88 -0.43 4.84
N LYS A 45 4.25 0.70 5.47
CA LYS A 45 5.63 1.20 5.50
C LYS A 45 6.54 0.33 6.36
N SER A 46 6.05 -0.14 7.52
CA SER A 46 6.82 -1.06 8.36
C SER A 46 7.04 -2.41 7.66
N LEU A 47 6.12 -2.79 6.77
CA LEU A 47 6.25 -3.89 5.84
C LEU A 47 7.13 -3.51 4.63
N ASP A 48 8.43 -3.29 4.88
CA ASP A 48 9.39 -2.98 3.84
C ASP A 48 9.52 -4.14 2.84
N LYS A 49 9.22 -3.89 1.57
CA LYS A 49 9.22 -4.90 0.50
C LYS A 49 10.59 -5.59 0.37
N HIS A 50 11.68 -4.85 0.57
CA HIS A 50 13.02 -5.38 0.47
C HIS A 50 13.30 -6.34 1.64
N THR A 51 12.87 -5.95 2.84
CA THR A 51 12.93 -6.81 4.03
C THR A 51 12.10 -8.08 3.86
N ILE A 52 10.88 -8.02 3.33
CA ILE A 52 10.06 -9.22 3.08
C ILE A 52 10.78 -10.14 2.10
N LEU A 53 11.21 -9.62 0.96
CA LEU A 53 11.84 -10.42 -0.10
C LEU A 53 13.14 -11.04 0.39
N TYR A 54 13.98 -10.28 1.07
CA TYR A 54 15.23 -10.77 1.63
C TYR A 54 15.00 -11.84 2.70
N THR A 55 14.07 -11.60 3.64
CA THR A 55 13.74 -12.58 4.68
C THR A 55 13.21 -13.86 4.06
N THR A 56 12.31 -13.75 3.08
CA THR A 56 11.75 -14.90 2.36
C THR A 56 12.83 -15.67 1.61
N LEU A 57 13.74 -14.96 0.93
CA LEU A 57 14.89 -15.55 0.24
C LEU A 57 15.74 -16.40 1.18
N VAL A 58 16.08 -15.85 2.35
CA VAL A 58 16.91 -16.52 3.38
C VAL A 58 16.19 -17.72 3.99
N GLU A 59 14.92 -17.60 4.33
CA GLU A 59 14.18 -18.70 4.97
C GLU A 59 13.87 -19.84 3.99
N LEU A 60 13.52 -19.53 2.74
CA LEU A 60 13.36 -20.53 1.70
C LEU A 60 14.68 -21.21 1.35
N SER A 61 15.77 -20.46 1.26
CA SER A 61 17.08 -21.05 0.95
C SER A 61 17.51 -22.03 2.03
N LYS A 62 17.28 -21.74 3.31
CA LYS A 62 17.53 -22.70 4.40
C LYS A 62 16.63 -23.92 4.31
N THR A 63 15.33 -23.71 4.06
CA THR A 63 14.33 -24.78 4.03
C THR A 63 14.58 -25.78 2.90
N LEU A 64 15.09 -25.29 1.77
CA LEU A 64 15.38 -26.08 0.57
C LEU A 64 16.86 -26.45 0.42
N ASP A 65 17.69 -26.12 1.42
CA ASP A 65 19.16 -26.29 1.40
C ASP A 65 19.84 -25.72 0.13
N LEU A 66 19.45 -24.51 -0.25
CA LEU A 66 19.97 -23.78 -1.40
C LEU A 66 21.02 -22.75 -0.97
N HIS A 67 22.13 -22.66 -1.71
CA HIS A 67 23.25 -21.78 -1.36
C HIS A 67 23.42 -20.55 -2.30
N ASN A 68 22.88 -20.60 -3.51
CA ASN A 68 23.03 -19.55 -4.52
C ASN A 68 21.67 -19.00 -4.93
N CYS A 69 21.03 -18.26 -4.02
CA CYS A 69 19.70 -17.72 -4.24
C CYS A 69 19.76 -16.23 -4.53
N ALA A 70 18.94 -15.79 -5.49
CA ALA A 70 18.81 -14.41 -5.90
C ALA A 70 17.37 -14.10 -6.31
N VAL A 71 16.98 -12.83 -6.17
CA VAL A 71 15.68 -12.32 -6.61
C VAL A 71 15.88 -11.33 -7.76
N TRP A 72 15.33 -11.68 -8.91
CA TRP A 72 15.28 -10.82 -10.09
C TRP A 72 13.89 -10.20 -10.20
N MET A 73 13.82 -8.89 -10.43
CA MET A 73 12.56 -8.16 -10.54
C MET A 73 12.49 -7.34 -11.83
N PRO A 74 11.33 -7.27 -12.49
CA PRO A 74 11.19 -6.45 -13.69
C PRO A 74 11.40 -4.97 -13.37
N ASN A 75 12.09 -4.27 -14.27
CA ASN A 75 12.22 -2.81 -14.23
C ASN A 75 10.85 -2.13 -14.47
N GLU A 76 10.77 -0.81 -14.24
CA GLU A 76 9.50 -0.07 -14.38
C GLU A 76 8.87 -0.19 -15.76
N LYS A 77 9.70 -0.32 -16.80
CA LYS A 77 9.28 -0.48 -18.20
C LYS A 77 8.96 -1.93 -18.58
N ARG A 78 9.16 -2.89 -17.66
CA ARG A 78 9.01 -4.35 -17.86
C ARG A 78 9.79 -4.89 -19.07
N GLY A 79 10.89 -4.24 -19.45
CA GLY A 79 11.73 -4.68 -20.56
C GLY A 79 12.91 -5.54 -20.10
N GLU A 80 13.31 -5.40 -18.84
CA GLU A 80 14.49 -6.05 -18.27
C GLU A 80 14.17 -6.53 -16.85
N MET A 81 14.83 -7.61 -16.42
CA MET A 81 14.87 -8.10 -15.05
C MET A 81 16.15 -7.61 -14.37
N ASN A 82 16.02 -6.93 -13.25
CA ASN A 82 17.14 -6.44 -12.45
C ASN A 82 17.39 -7.34 -11.24
N LEU A 83 18.66 -7.61 -10.94
CA LEU A 83 19.03 -8.28 -9.70
C LEU A 83 18.77 -7.34 -8.51
N THR A 84 17.92 -7.74 -7.58
CA THR A 84 17.51 -6.90 -6.43
C THR A 84 18.01 -7.41 -5.08
N HIS A 85 18.10 -8.72 -4.91
CA HIS A 85 18.55 -9.37 -3.67
C HIS A 85 19.38 -10.61 -4.02
N GLU A 86 20.44 -10.87 -3.26
CA GLU A 86 21.34 -12.01 -3.47
C GLU A 86 21.78 -12.53 -2.09
N LEU A 87 21.76 -13.85 -1.87
CA LEU A 87 22.14 -14.46 -0.59
C LEU A 87 23.66 -14.42 -0.34
N LYS A 88 24.44 -14.52 -1.41
CA LYS A 88 25.90 -14.46 -1.38
C LYS A 88 26.37 -13.50 -2.45
N ALA A 89 26.88 -12.34 -2.03
CA ALA A 89 27.44 -11.34 -2.94
C ALA A 89 28.51 -11.97 -3.85
N SER A 90 28.18 -12.15 -5.13
CA SER A 90 29.14 -12.66 -6.10
C SER A 90 30.11 -11.53 -6.50
N SER A 91 31.42 -11.77 -6.44
CA SER A 91 32.47 -10.80 -6.80
C SER A 91 32.42 -10.34 -8.27
N SER A 92 31.54 -10.95 -9.08
CA SER A 92 31.18 -10.62 -10.46
C SER A 92 30.17 -9.48 -10.63
N GLN A 93 29.75 -8.83 -9.53
CA GLN A 93 28.76 -7.74 -9.47
C GLN A 93 28.94 -6.56 -10.45
N LYS A 94 30.06 -6.46 -11.17
CA LYS A 94 30.30 -5.37 -12.14
C LYS A 94 29.65 -5.55 -13.51
N TYR A 95 29.15 -6.74 -13.88
CA TYR A 95 28.86 -7.00 -15.30
C TYR A 95 27.44 -7.44 -15.68
N ARG A 96 26.55 -7.83 -14.75
CA ARG A 96 25.16 -8.19 -15.11
C ARG A 96 24.16 -7.85 -14.01
N LEU A 97 23.80 -6.57 -13.91
CA LEU A 97 22.75 -6.08 -13.01
C LEU A 97 21.35 -6.13 -13.64
N SER A 98 21.27 -6.34 -14.96
CA SER A 98 20.02 -6.44 -15.70
C SER A 98 20.14 -7.45 -16.86
N ILE A 99 19.05 -8.20 -17.12
CA ILE A 99 18.90 -9.11 -18.26
C ILE A 99 17.58 -8.82 -18.98
N PRO A 100 17.47 -8.99 -20.31
CA PRO A 100 16.19 -8.82 -21.02
C PRO A 100 15.10 -9.72 -20.46
N ILE A 101 13.86 -9.25 -20.41
CA ILE A 101 12.74 -10.07 -19.91
C ILE A 101 12.43 -11.28 -20.80
N ASN A 102 12.84 -11.23 -22.07
CA ASN A 102 12.69 -12.31 -23.05
C ASN A 102 13.90 -13.25 -23.08
N ASP A 103 14.82 -13.13 -22.12
CA ASP A 103 15.96 -14.03 -22.02
C ASP A 103 15.46 -15.47 -21.73
N PRO A 104 15.98 -16.50 -22.40
CA PRO A 104 15.56 -17.89 -22.17
C PRO A 104 15.74 -18.34 -20.73
N ASP A 105 16.65 -17.74 -19.95
CA ASP A 105 16.85 -18.07 -18.53
C ASP A 105 15.77 -17.44 -17.62
N VAL A 106 14.86 -16.62 -18.17
CA VAL A 106 13.75 -15.97 -17.46
C VAL A 106 12.40 -16.72 -17.67
N LEU A 107 12.31 -17.61 -18.67
CA LEU A 107 11.08 -18.30 -19.10
C LEU A 107 11.00 -19.77 -18.68
#